data_AF-A0A251Q9R5-F1
#
_entry.id   AF-A0A251Q9R5-F1
#
_cell.length_a   1.000
_cell.length_b   1.000
_cell.length_c   1.000
_cell.angle_alpha   90.00
_cell.angle_beta   90.00
_cell.angle_gamma   90.00
#
_symmetry.space_group_name_H-M   'P 1'
#
loop_
_entity.id
_entity.type
_entity.pdbx_description
1 polymer ?
#
loop_
_entity_poly.entity_id
_entity_poly.type
_entity_poly.pdbx_seq_one_letter_code
_entity_poly.pdbx_strand_id
1 'polypeptide(L)'
;MALQGINLPLAFTGQESIWQKVFMDFNISKEDLNDFFGGPAFLAWARMGNLHAWGGPLSQNWLDQQLVLQKQILTRMLELGMTPVLPSFSGNVPAALKKIYPSANITRLGDWNTVNGDPRWCCTYLLDPSDTLFVEIGTAFIRRQVEEYGDVTDIYNCDTFNENSPPTNDPAYISSLGAAVYKAMSKGDKDAVWLMQGWLFYSDSSFWKPPQMKALLHSVPFGKMIVLDLFADVKPIWRTSSQFYGTPYIWCLLHNFGGNIEMYGILDAVSSGPVDARTSENSTMVGVGMCMEGIEHNPVIYELTSEMAFRSEKVQVQDWLKTYSRRRYGKTVHQVEAAWEILHHTIYNCTDGIADHNTDFIVKFPDWDPSSNPISNITKQNQMQMLLALDRKRRVLLQETSAHLPQAHLWYSTQEVVNALRLFLDGGNDLSGSLTYRYDLVDLTRQVLSKLANQVYVDAVTAYQGRDVKAYSLHSRNFVQLIKDIDVLLASDDNFLLGTWLESAKKLAANPTERRQYEWNARTQVTMWFDNTKTNQSKLHDYANKFWSGLLGSYYLPRASTYFSYLSKSLRDNKDFEVEEWRKEWISLSNGWQAGTELYPVKAKGDALAISRALYKKYFS
;
A
#
# COMPACT_ATOMS: atom_id res chain seq x y z
N MET A 1 -13.34 10.24 -11.07
CA MET A 1 -13.00 11.44 -10.28
C MET A 1 -14.11 12.49 -10.37
N ALA A 2 -14.33 13.18 -11.49
CA ALA A 2 -15.35 14.24 -11.59
C ALA A 2 -16.78 13.77 -11.21
N LEU A 3 -17.22 12.61 -11.71
CA LEU A 3 -18.52 12.02 -11.36
C LEU A 3 -18.67 11.69 -9.86
N GLN A 4 -17.55 11.59 -9.15
CA GLN A 4 -17.46 11.29 -7.72
C GLN A 4 -17.14 12.56 -6.90
N GLY A 5 -17.32 13.76 -7.48
CA GLY A 5 -17.14 15.02 -6.77
C GLY A 5 -15.71 15.42 -6.43
N ILE A 6 -14.70 14.68 -6.89
CA ILE A 6 -13.31 14.99 -6.57
C ILE A 6 -12.89 16.30 -7.24
N ASN A 7 -12.44 17.26 -6.42
CA ASN A 7 -11.98 18.58 -6.87
C ASN A 7 -10.55 18.94 -6.45
N LEU A 8 -9.87 18.12 -5.62
CA LEU A 8 -8.50 18.39 -5.16
C LEU A 8 -7.56 17.18 -5.34
N PRO A 9 -7.20 16.77 -6.58
CA PRO A 9 -6.35 15.60 -6.80
C PRO A 9 -4.86 15.90 -6.77
N LEU A 10 -4.06 14.95 -6.28
CA LEU A 10 -2.60 14.96 -6.47
C LEU A 10 -2.25 14.80 -7.96
N ALA A 11 -1.34 15.64 -8.45
CA ALA A 11 -0.87 15.61 -9.84
C ALA A 11 0.67 15.54 -9.87
N PHE A 12 1.22 14.36 -9.56
CA PHE A 12 2.67 14.14 -9.35
C PHE A 12 3.40 13.59 -10.58
N THR A 13 2.68 13.34 -11.68
CA THR A 13 3.25 12.76 -12.91
C THR A 13 4.33 13.66 -13.47
N GLY A 14 5.46 13.08 -13.88
CA GLY A 14 6.56 13.81 -14.52
C GLY A 14 7.38 14.75 -13.62
N GLN A 15 7.21 14.71 -12.30
CA GLN A 15 7.96 15.60 -11.40
C GLN A 15 9.48 15.41 -11.48
N GLU A 16 9.97 14.21 -11.82
CA GLU A 16 11.40 13.94 -11.99
C GLU A 16 12.00 14.80 -13.12
N SER A 17 11.19 15.16 -14.14
CA SER A 17 11.59 16.04 -15.23
C SER A 17 11.77 17.49 -14.75
N ILE A 18 10.97 17.93 -13.78
CA ILE A 18 11.14 19.22 -13.12
C ILE A 18 12.41 19.19 -12.25
N TRP A 19 12.60 18.13 -11.46
CA TRP A 19 13.81 17.95 -10.66
C TRP A 19 15.09 17.93 -11.49
N GLN A 20 15.08 17.25 -12.65
CA GLN A 20 16.22 17.26 -13.56
C GLN A 20 16.58 18.68 -13.99
N LYS A 21 15.59 19.48 -14.43
CA LYS A 21 15.81 20.88 -14.83
C LYS A 21 16.36 21.73 -13.69
N VAL A 22 15.78 21.61 -12.49
CA VAL A 22 16.21 22.35 -11.31
C VAL A 22 17.64 21.99 -10.94
N PHE A 23 17.95 20.70 -10.75
CA PHE A 23 19.28 20.30 -10.28
C PHE A 23 20.40 20.58 -11.30
N MET A 24 20.09 20.61 -12.60
CA MET A 24 21.03 21.08 -13.61
C MET A 24 21.43 22.56 -13.41
N ASP A 25 20.53 23.42 -12.93
CA ASP A 25 20.85 24.82 -12.58
C ASP A 25 21.79 24.91 -11.35
N PHE A 26 21.86 23.84 -10.55
CA PHE A 26 22.78 23.68 -9.41
C PHE A 26 24.02 22.83 -9.76
N ASN A 27 24.37 22.74 -11.06
CA ASN A 27 25.54 22.02 -11.59
C ASN A 27 25.55 20.49 -11.34
N ILE A 28 24.39 19.89 -11.05
CA ILE A 28 24.27 18.42 -10.96
C ILE A 28 24.03 17.86 -12.36
N SER A 29 24.84 16.87 -12.75
CA SER A 29 24.72 16.24 -14.07
C SER A 29 23.49 15.32 -14.16
N LYS A 30 23.09 14.95 -15.38
CA LYS A 30 22.02 13.96 -15.57
C LYS A 30 22.41 12.60 -14.99
N GLU A 31 23.68 12.25 -15.11
CA GLU A 31 24.24 10.99 -14.62
C GLU A 31 24.24 10.92 -13.10
N ASP A 32 24.47 12.04 -12.41
CA ASP A 32 24.38 12.12 -10.94
C ASP A 32 22.96 11.82 -10.43
N LEU A 33 21.92 12.10 -11.23
CA LEU A 33 20.53 11.83 -10.87
C LEU A 33 20.12 10.36 -11.04
N ASN A 34 20.94 9.54 -11.71
CA ASN A 34 20.70 8.10 -11.80
C ASN A 34 20.75 7.42 -10.43
N ASP A 35 21.51 7.99 -9.49
CA ASP A 35 21.58 7.54 -8.10
C ASP A 35 20.52 8.21 -7.21
N PHE A 36 19.73 9.15 -7.73
CA PHE A 36 18.72 9.87 -6.96
C PHE A 36 17.30 9.37 -7.21
N PHE A 37 16.90 9.22 -8.48
CA PHE A 37 15.55 8.77 -8.81
C PHE A 37 15.39 7.26 -8.62
N GLY A 38 14.24 6.83 -8.11
CA GLY A 38 13.81 5.43 -8.15
C GLY A 38 13.33 5.01 -9.53
N GLY A 39 13.14 3.71 -9.73
CA GLY A 39 12.46 3.16 -10.90
C GLY A 39 10.96 3.46 -10.91
N PRO A 40 10.27 3.31 -12.06
CA PRO A 40 8.87 3.72 -12.23
C PRO A 40 7.91 3.23 -11.14
N ALA A 41 8.06 1.99 -10.68
CA ALA A 41 7.18 1.39 -9.69
C ALA A 41 7.50 1.80 -8.23
N PHE A 42 8.60 2.51 -8.00
CA PHE A 42 9.10 2.85 -6.66
C PHE A 42 9.15 4.36 -6.41
N LEU A 43 8.61 5.16 -7.34
CA LEU A 43 8.68 6.62 -7.27
C LEU A 43 7.99 7.21 -6.04
N ALA A 44 6.91 6.61 -5.54
CA ALA A 44 6.23 7.10 -4.33
C ALA A 44 7.22 7.22 -3.15
N TRP A 45 7.93 6.13 -2.83
CA TRP A 45 8.92 6.09 -1.75
C TRP A 45 10.20 6.86 -2.07
N ALA A 46 10.58 6.97 -3.35
CA ALA A 46 11.70 7.83 -3.74
C ALA A 46 11.41 9.31 -3.47
N ARG A 47 10.21 9.78 -3.82
CA ARG A 47 9.75 11.18 -3.62
C ARG A 47 9.60 11.53 -2.15
N MET A 48 9.19 10.57 -1.32
CA MET A 48 9.12 10.71 0.13
C MET A 48 10.49 10.57 0.83
N GLY A 49 11.58 10.36 0.07
CA GLY A 49 12.94 10.27 0.60
C GLY A 49 13.24 8.98 1.36
N ASN A 50 12.46 7.92 1.15
CA ASN A 50 12.68 6.62 1.81
C ASN A 50 13.76 5.79 1.12
N LEU A 51 13.79 5.83 -0.21
CA LEU A 51 14.74 5.10 -1.06
C LEU A 51 15.28 5.99 -2.18
N HIS A 52 16.35 5.54 -2.83
CA HIS A 52 16.87 6.14 -4.06
C HIS A 52 17.45 5.04 -4.96
N ALA A 53 17.60 5.32 -6.26
CA ALA A 53 18.19 4.44 -7.28
C ALA A 53 17.49 3.09 -7.56
N TRP A 54 16.75 2.51 -6.61
CA TRP A 54 16.16 1.17 -6.71
C TRP A 54 15.17 1.06 -7.88
N GLY A 55 15.40 0.09 -8.76
CA GLY A 55 14.63 -0.12 -9.99
C GLY A 55 14.94 0.85 -11.12
N GLY A 56 15.77 1.86 -10.89
CA GLY A 56 16.25 2.82 -11.87
C GLY A 56 17.43 2.30 -12.70
N PRO A 57 18.10 3.18 -13.47
CA PRO A 57 17.81 4.61 -13.61
C PRO A 57 16.57 4.87 -14.48
N LEU A 58 15.97 6.06 -14.35
CA LEU A 58 14.95 6.53 -15.30
C LEU A 58 15.62 6.99 -16.60
N SER A 59 15.07 6.60 -17.75
CA SER A 59 15.56 7.09 -19.04
C SER A 59 15.05 8.51 -19.34
N GLN A 60 15.71 9.22 -20.26
CA GLN A 60 15.19 10.50 -20.74
C GLN A 60 13.82 10.35 -21.41
N ASN A 61 13.56 9.23 -22.10
CA ASN A 61 12.24 8.96 -22.70
C ASN A 61 11.15 8.94 -21.64
N TRP A 62 11.40 8.32 -20.47
CA TRP A 62 10.46 8.35 -19.35
C TRP A 62 10.16 9.80 -18.93
N LEU A 63 11.20 10.59 -18.66
CA LEU A 63 11.06 11.98 -18.23
C LEU A 63 10.26 12.80 -19.24
N ASP A 64 10.56 12.67 -20.53
CA ASP A 64 9.90 13.44 -21.58
C ASP A 64 8.43 13.03 -21.74
N GLN A 65 8.14 11.72 -21.75
CA GLN A 65 6.78 11.20 -21.87
C GLN A 65 5.91 11.55 -20.67
N GLN A 66 6.43 11.39 -19.44
CA GLN A 66 5.69 11.72 -18.22
C GLN A 66 5.44 13.23 -18.12
N LEU A 67 6.37 14.06 -18.59
CA LEU A 67 6.16 15.51 -18.64
C LEU A 67 5.01 15.89 -19.59
N VAL A 68 4.95 15.27 -20.77
CA VAL A 68 3.84 15.46 -21.72
C VAL A 68 2.51 14.99 -21.11
N LEU A 69 2.50 13.82 -20.48
CA LEU A 69 1.30 13.27 -19.84
C LEU A 69 0.79 14.20 -18.72
N GLN A 70 1.68 14.74 -17.89
CA GLN A 70 1.30 15.66 -16.83
C GLN A 70 0.60 16.92 -17.37
N LYS A 71 1.10 17.50 -18.47
CA LYS A 71 0.44 18.66 -19.10
C LYS A 71 -0.98 18.33 -19.58
N GLN A 72 -1.21 17.11 -20.07
CA GLN A 72 -2.54 16.64 -20.46
C GLN A 72 -3.45 16.44 -19.23
N ILE A 73 -2.92 15.85 -18.16
CA ILE A 73 -3.63 15.66 -16.89
C ILE A 73 -4.07 17.00 -16.31
N LEU A 74 -3.15 17.96 -16.17
CA LEU A 74 -3.45 19.29 -15.62
C LEU A 74 -4.49 20.03 -16.47
N THR A 75 -4.35 20.01 -17.80
CA THR A 75 -5.36 20.60 -18.70
C THR A 75 -6.75 20.01 -18.43
N ARG A 76 -6.88 18.68 -18.35
CA ARG A 76 -8.17 18.03 -18.10
C ARG A 76 -8.70 18.30 -16.68
N MET A 77 -7.84 18.39 -15.69
CA MET A 77 -8.25 18.75 -14.32
C MET A 77 -8.89 20.15 -14.29
N LEU A 78 -8.23 21.13 -14.92
CA LEU A 78 -8.72 22.50 -14.99
C LEU A 78 -10.02 22.61 -15.80
N GLU A 79 -10.14 21.90 -16.93
CA GLU A 79 -11.38 21.82 -17.73
C GLU A 79 -12.58 21.32 -16.89
N LEU A 80 -12.32 20.47 -15.89
CA LEU A 80 -13.33 19.90 -15.00
C LEU A 80 -13.51 20.71 -13.70
N GLY A 81 -12.84 21.85 -13.55
CA GLY A 81 -12.91 22.70 -12.36
C GLY A 81 -12.21 22.13 -11.13
N MET A 82 -11.26 21.22 -11.32
CA MET A 82 -10.43 20.68 -10.24
C MET A 82 -9.22 21.58 -9.97
N THR A 83 -8.80 21.66 -8.72
CA THR A 83 -7.54 22.27 -8.29
C THR A 83 -6.48 21.18 -8.19
N PRO A 84 -5.46 21.14 -9.06
CA PRO A 84 -4.38 20.19 -8.94
C PRO A 84 -3.51 20.48 -7.71
N VAL A 85 -3.06 19.43 -7.02
CA VAL A 85 -2.02 19.55 -5.99
C VAL A 85 -0.69 19.15 -6.62
N LEU A 86 0.22 20.10 -6.73
CA LEU A 86 1.56 19.88 -7.28
C LEU A 86 2.57 19.51 -6.19
N PRO A 87 3.67 18.81 -6.51
CA PRO A 87 4.72 18.52 -5.52
C PRO A 87 5.48 19.79 -5.08
N SER A 88 6.23 19.68 -4.00
CA SER A 88 7.20 20.68 -3.54
C SER A 88 8.44 20.02 -2.92
N PHE A 89 9.42 20.84 -2.54
CA PHE A 89 10.68 20.41 -1.94
C PHE A 89 10.53 20.14 -0.44
N SER A 90 10.86 18.91 -0.02
CA SER A 90 10.85 18.49 1.39
C SER A 90 12.23 18.44 2.05
N GLY A 91 13.30 18.83 1.36
CA GLY A 91 14.68 18.79 1.88
C GLY A 91 15.56 17.64 1.35
N ASN A 92 14.97 16.63 0.70
CA ASN A 92 15.70 15.50 0.15
C ASN A 92 16.50 15.89 -1.11
N VAL A 93 17.80 15.60 -1.14
CA VAL A 93 18.71 16.03 -2.21
C VAL A 93 19.59 14.88 -2.73
N PRO A 94 20.09 14.96 -3.98
CA PRO A 94 21.06 14.00 -4.52
C PRO A 94 22.38 14.03 -3.74
N ALA A 95 23.06 12.88 -3.66
CA ALA A 95 24.38 12.76 -3.04
C ALA A 95 25.42 13.70 -3.68
N ALA A 96 25.29 13.98 -4.98
CA ALA A 96 26.16 14.88 -5.74
C ALA A 96 26.15 16.32 -5.20
N LEU A 97 25.03 16.78 -4.62
CA LEU A 97 24.93 18.14 -4.08
C LEU A 97 25.99 18.39 -3.00
N LYS A 98 26.27 17.39 -2.15
CA LYS A 98 27.31 17.46 -1.12
C LYS A 98 28.73 17.58 -1.68
N LYS A 99 28.98 17.06 -2.89
CA LYS A 99 30.28 17.18 -3.57
C LYS A 99 30.45 18.57 -4.19
N ILE A 100 29.38 19.11 -4.76
CA ILE A 100 29.38 20.42 -5.43
C ILE A 100 29.37 21.57 -4.41
N TYR A 101 28.61 21.42 -3.33
CA TYR A 101 28.50 22.38 -2.23
C TYR A 101 29.04 21.75 -0.93
N PRO A 102 30.36 21.63 -0.75
CA PRO A 102 30.95 20.94 0.41
C PRO A 102 30.73 21.67 1.75
N SER A 103 30.38 22.96 1.72
CA SER A 103 30.00 23.74 2.90
C SER A 103 28.54 23.59 3.29
N ALA A 104 27.71 22.98 2.43
CA ALA A 104 26.29 22.81 2.70
C ALA A 104 26.08 21.81 3.84
N ASN A 105 25.17 22.13 4.76
CA ASN A 105 24.83 21.26 5.88
C ASN A 105 23.91 20.13 5.41
N ILE A 106 24.52 19.05 4.90
CA ILE A 106 23.81 17.89 4.36
C ILE A 106 24.12 16.67 5.22
N THR A 107 23.07 16.16 5.87
CA THR A 107 23.11 14.94 6.68
C THR A 107 22.50 13.77 5.91
N ARG A 108 22.73 12.55 6.42
CA ARG A 108 22.19 11.34 5.83
C ARG A 108 21.10 10.77 6.73
N LEU A 109 19.95 10.46 6.16
CA LEU A 109 18.85 9.82 6.87
C LEU A 109 19.19 8.38 7.24
N GLY A 110 18.43 7.84 8.19
CA GLY A 110 18.58 6.45 8.63
C GLY A 110 18.14 5.43 7.58
N ASP A 111 18.46 4.16 7.84
CA ASP A 111 17.97 3.03 7.05
C ASP A 111 16.44 2.96 7.02
N TRP A 112 15.91 2.70 5.82
CA TRP A 112 14.50 2.41 5.59
C TRP A 112 14.41 1.07 4.87
N ASN A 113 13.98 0.05 5.61
CA ASN A 113 13.59 -1.28 5.14
C ASN A 113 14.59 -2.09 4.30
N THR A 114 15.86 -1.70 4.19
CA THR A 114 16.85 -2.59 3.56
C THR A 114 17.13 -3.80 4.44
N VAL A 115 17.61 -4.90 3.84
CA VAL A 115 17.87 -6.12 4.60
C VAL A 115 19.07 -5.95 5.53
N ASN A 116 20.16 -5.37 5.03
CA ASN A 116 21.43 -5.26 5.75
C ASN A 116 21.94 -3.81 5.96
N GLY A 117 21.07 -2.80 5.83
CA GLY A 117 21.47 -1.39 5.90
C GLY A 117 22.25 -0.94 4.67
N ASP A 118 21.92 -1.48 3.48
CA ASP A 118 22.69 -1.24 2.27
C ASP A 118 22.51 0.22 1.79
N PRO A 119 23.56 1.03 1.87
CA PRO A 119 23.48 2.46 1.57
C PRO A 119 23.25 2.76 0.10
N ARG A 120 23.26 1.76 -0.80
CA ARG A 120 23.02 1.95 -2.23
C ARG A 120 21.58 2.31 -2.56
N TRP A 121 20.62 1.94 -1.70
CA TRP A 121 19.19 2.02 -2.01
C TRP A 121 18.37 2.85 -1.02
N CYS A 122 18.94 3.23 0.13
CA CYS A 122 18.26 3.89 1.24
C CYS A 122 19.00 5.15 1.68
N CYS A 123 18.56 5.70 2.82
CA CYS A 123 19.42 6.55 3.62
C CYS A 123 19.80 7.79 2.80
N THR A 124 18.75 8.45 2.30
CA THR A 124 18.81 9.61 1.43
C THR A 124 19.50 10.78 2.14
N TYR A 125 19.90 11.78 1.38
CA TYR A 125 20.55 12.97 1.92
C TYR A 125 19.51 14.05 2.21
N LEU A 126 19.54 14.58 3.42
CA LEU A 126 18.68 15.66 3.87
C LEU A 126 19.50 16.94 4.00
N LEU A 127 19.10 17.97 3.26
CA LEU A 127 19.62 19.33 3.41
C LEU A 127 19.00 19.95 4.66
N ASP A 128 19.84 20.51 5.54
CA ASP A 128 19.38 21.11 6.79
C ASP A 128 18.55 22.39 6.52
N PRO A 129 17.44 22.61 7.25
CA PRO A 129 16.57 23.77 7.02
C PRO A 129 17.23 25.13 7.32
N SER A 130 18.34 25.17 8.05
CA SER A 130 19.10 26.39 8.30
C SER A 130 20.04 26.79 7.15
N ASP A 131 20.30 25.87 6.22
CA ASP A 131 21.15 26.12 5.06
C ASP A 131 20.41 27.01 4.03
N THR A 132 21.10 28.02 3.47
CA THR A 132 20.50 28.93 2.49
C THR A 132 20.05 28.20 1.23
N LEU A 133 20.75 27.12 0.84
CA LEU A 133 20.39 26.30 -0.31
C LEU A 133 19.00 25.68 -0.18
N PHE A 134 18.51 25.45 1.05
CA PHE A 134 17.21 24.82 1.27
C PHE A 134 16.09 25.64 0.62
N VAL A 135 16.08 26.94 0.92
CA VAL A 135 15.08 27.87 0.38
C VAL A 135 15.34 28.14 -1.09
N GLU A 136 16.59 28.22 -1.54
CA GLU A 136 16.95 28.45 -2.94
C GLU A 136 16.46 27.30 -3.85
N ILE A 137 16.77 26.05 -3.50
CA ILE A 137 16.37 24.87 -4.27
C ILE A 137 14.84 24.73 -4.29
N GLY A 138 14.18 24.85 -3.13
CA GLY A 138 12.72 24.75 -3.08
C GLY A 138 12.01 25.86 -3.84
N THR A 139 12.53 27.10 -3.79
CA THR A 139 12.01 28.21 -4.60
C THR A 139 12.19 27.94 -6.09
N ALA A 140 13.36 27.43 -6.50
CA ALA A 140 13.64 27.09 -7.88
C ALA A 140 12.71 26.00 -8.40
N PHE A 141 12.36 25.02 -7.57
CA PHE A 141 11.41 23.97 -7.93
C PHE A 141 10.02 24.50 -8.22
N ILE A 142 9.45 25.32 -7.33
CA ILE A 142 8.13 25.94 -7.57
C ILE A 142 8.15 26.81 -8.83
N ARG A 143 9.16 27.66 -9.01
CA ARG A 143 9.28 28.50 -10.21
C ARG A 143 9.38 27.67 -11.49
N ARG A 144 10.13 26.57 -11.46
CA ARG A 144 10.25 25.68 -12.62
C ARG A 144 8.93 24.97 -12.94
N GLN A 145 8.12 24.63 -11.94
CA GLN A 145 6.76 24.13 -12.18
C GLN A 145 5.87 25.18 -12.84
N VAL A 146 5.88 26.41 -12.35
CA VAL A 146 5.10 27.52 -12.92
C VAL A 146 5.54 27.84 -14.35
N GLU A 147 6.84 27.83 -14.64
CA GLU A 147 7.36 27.99 -16.00
C GLU A 147 6.88 26.87 -16.95
N GLU A 148 6.80 25.64 -16.45
CA GLU A 148 6.49 24.47 -17.28
C GLU A 148 5.00 24.24 -17.49
N TYR A 149 4.20 24.52 -16.47
CA TYR A 149 2.77 24.19 -16.41
C TYR A 149 1.87 25.43 -16.43
N GLY A 150 2.42 26.62 -16.15
CA GLY A 150 1.65 27.83 -15.87
C GLY A 150 1.21 27.91 -14.40
N ASP A 151 0.54 29.01 -14.08
CA ASP A 151 -0.08 29.24 -12.77
C ASP A 151 -1.41 28.47 -12.70
N VAL A 152 -1.33 27.21 -12.24
CA VAL A 152 -2.44 26.25 -12.24
C VAL A 152 -2.98 25.91 -10.85
N THR A 153 -2.26 26.29 -9.79
CA THR A 153 -2.62 26.00 -8.40
C THR A 153 -1.74 26.78 -7.44
N ASP A 154 -2.27 27.02 -6.24
CA ASP A 154 -1.51 27.49 -5.08
C ASP A 154 -1.28 26.37 -4.05
N ILE A 155 -1.67 25.12 -4.34
CA ILE A 155 -1.65 24.02 -3.36
C ILE A 155 -0.54 23.04 -3.69
N TYR A 156 0.38 22.87 -2.74
CA TYR A 156 1.56 22.02 -2.90
C TYR A 156 1.66 20.96 -1.83
N ASN A 157 2.05 19.74 -2.20
CA ASN A 157 2.30 18.65 -1.28
C ASN A 157 3.78 18.26 -1.25
N CYS A 158 4.31 18.09 -0.03
CA CYS A 158 5.57 17.41 0.22
C CYS A 158 5.63 16.96 1.68
N ASP A 159 6.40 15.90 1.95
CA ASP A 159 6.51 15.30 3.28
C ASP A 159 7.98 14.95 3.56
N THR A 160 8.59 15.56 4.59
CA THR A 160 10.03 15.34 4.90
C THR A 160 10.27 14.04 5.67
N PHE A 161 9.35 13.68 6.56
CA PHE A 161 9.54 12.62 7.55
C PHE A 161 8.47 11.52 7.47
N ASN A 162 7.97 11.24 6.27
CA ASN A 162 7.11 10.08 6.05
C ASN A 162 7.93 8.80 6.30
N GLU A 163 7.65 8.11 7.41
CA GLU A 163 8.39 6.91 7.87
C GLU A 163 9.90 7.08 8.03
N ASN A 164 10.34 8.33 8.11
CA ASN A 164 11.70 8.74 8.39
C ASN A 164 11.71 9.48 9.73
N SER A 165 12.63 9.15 10.62
CA SER A 165 12.72 9.81 11.93
C SER A 165 13.46 11.13 11.78
N PRO A 166 12.93 12.22 12.35
CA PRO A 166 13.68 13.47 12.45
C PRO A 166 14.98 13.27 13.24
N PRO A 167 16.03 14.06 12.96
CA PRO A 167 17.32 13.92 13.64
C PRO A 167 17.26 14.27 15.13
N THR A 168 16.25 15.04 15.55
CA THR A 168 16.02 15.44 16.94
C THR A 168 14.53 15.57 17.24
N ASN A 169 14.14 15.37 18.50
CA ASN A 169 12.78 15.60 18.98
C ASN A 169 12.58 17.03 19.54
N ASP A 170 13.56 17.92 19.37
CA ASP A 170 13.50 19.31 19.78
C ASP A 170 12.41 20.07 18.98
N PRO A 171 11.36 20.59 19.64
CA PRO A 171 10.34 21.40 19.00
C PRO A 171 10.89 22.60 18.21
N ALA A 172 11.99 23.23 18.65
CA ALA A 172 12.57 24.38 17.95
C ALA A 172 13.10 24.00 16.56
N TYR A 173 13.78 22.85 16.46
CA TYR A 173 14.24 22.30 15.19
C TYR A 173 13.07 21.90 14.28
N ILE A 174 12.06 21.22 14.82
CA ILE A 174 10.88 20.83 14.04
C ILE A 174 10.15 22.06 13.48
N SER A 175 10.02 23.10 14.31
CA SER A 175 9.42 24.36 13.88
C SER A 175 10.26 25.07 12.82
N SER A 176 11.60 25.08 12.92
CA SER A 176 12.45 25.71 11.91
C SER A 176 12.40 24.97 10.58
N LEU A 177 12.30 23.63 10.60
CA LEU A 177 12.12 22.82 9.41
C LEU A 177 10.81 23.15 8.69
N GLY A 178 9.67 23.07 9.39
CA GLY A 178 8.37 23.36 8.77
C GLY A 178 8.31 24.80 8.23
N ALA A 179 8.90 25.75 8.95
CA ALA A 179 9.01 27.13 8.49
C ALA A 179 9.90 27.26 7.24
N ALA A 180 11.00 26.51 7.13
CA ALA A 180 11.88 26.53 5.95
C ALA A 180 11.21 25.94 4.71
N VAL A 181 10.50 24.82 4.86
CA VAL A 181 9.68 24.19 3.79
C VAL A 181 8.65 25.19 3.27
N TYR A 182 7.85 25.77 4.16
CA TYR A 182 6.83 26.73 3.76
C TYR A 182 7.44 28.03 3.20
N LYS A 183 8.57 28.50 3.73
CA LYS A 183 9.29 29.67 3.20
C LYS A 183 9.80 29.44 1.78
N ALA A 184 10.21 28.22 1.45
CA ALA A 184 10.62 27.87 0.09
C ALA A 184 9.43 27.87 -0.87
N MET A 185 8.29 27.30 -0.46
CA MET A 185 7.03 27.38 -1.21
C MET A 185 6.59 28.83 -1.44
N SER A 186 6.45 29.60 -0.35
CA SER A 186 5.92 30.97 -0.38
C SER A 186 6.79 31.98 -1.13
N LYS A 187 8.09 31.68 -1.32
CA LYS A 187 8.98 32.47 -2.18
C LYS A 187 8.84 32.16 -3.68
N GLY A 188 8.45 30.93 -4.01
CA GLY A 188 8.13 30.54 -5.38
C GLY A 188 6.75 31.02 -5.80
N ASP A 189 5.80 30.96 -4.87
CA ASP A 189 4.41 31.37 -5.03
C ASP A 189 3.91 32.00 -3.72
N LYS A 190 3.54 33.29 -3.77
CA LYS A 190 3.15 34.07 -2.58
C LYS A 190 1.87 33.57 -1.91
N ASP A 191 1.01 32.87 -2.64
CA ASP A 191 -0.29 32.42 -2.15
C ASP A 191 -0.29 30.95 -1.71
N ALA A 192 0.86 30.27 -1.83
CA ALA A 192 1.06 28.86 -1.53
C ALA A 192 0.39 28.37 -0.24
N VAL A 193 -0.23 27.19 -0.34
CA VAL A 193 -0.81 26.40 0.75
C VAL A 193 -0.13 25.03 0.75
N TRP A 194 0.35 24.62 1.92
CA TRP A 194 0.97 23.30 2.09
C TRP A 194 -0.09 22.25 2.45
N LEU A 195 -0.33 21.31 1.53
CA LEU A 195 -1.07 20.08 1.82
C LEU A 195 -0.09 19.02 2.36
N MET A 196 -0.23 18.63 3.63
CA MET A 196 0.71 17.73 4.31
C MET A 196 0.02 16.40 4.67
N GLN A 197 0.71 15.27 4.52
CA GLN A 197 0.22 13.99 5.03
C GLN A 197 0.33 13.91 6.55
N GLY A 198 -0.76 13.54 7.22
CA GLY A 198 -0.80 13.30 8.67
C GLY A 198 -0.29 11.93 9.12
N TRP A 199 0.14 11.05 8.19
CA TRP A 199 0.54 9.67 8.47
C TRP A 199 1.60 9.54 9.57
N LEU A 200 2.58 10.44 9.57
CA LEU A 200 3.66 10.46 10.57
C LEU A 200 3.15 10.55 12.02
N PHE A 201 2.01 11.22 12.25
CA PHE A 201 1.40 11.32 13.59
C PHE A 201 0.82 9.98 14.08
N TYR A 202 0.51 9.07 13.15
CA TYR A 202 0.10 7.71 13.45
C TYR A 202 1.31 6.75 13.48
N SER A 203 2.07 6.68 12.38
CA SER A 203 3.10 5.66 12.16
C SER A 203 4.29 5.76 13.10
N ASP A 204 4.59 6.98 13.60
CA ASP A 204 5.56 7.20 14.67
C ASP A 204 4.98 8.06 15.80
N SER A 205 3.80 7.66 16.30
CA SER A 205 3.13 8.31 17.44
C SER A 205 3.99 8.36 18.72
N SER A 206 5.02 7.51 18.81
CA SER A 206 6.00 7.53 19.91
C SER A 206 6.89 8.78 19.89
N PHE A 207 7.25 9.24 18.68
CA PHE A 207 8.01 10.45 18.44
C PHE A 207 7.12 11.69 18.43
N TRP A 208 6.00 11.63 17.69
CA TRP A 208 5.13 12.78 17.42
C TRP A 208 4.14 13.07 18.54
N LYS A 209 4.68 13.42 19.71
CA LYS A 209 3.90 13.84 20.88
C LYS A 209 3.33 15.27 20.67
N PRO A 210 2.39 15.73 21.52
CA PRO A 210 1.76 17.03 21.36
C PRO A 210 2.72 18.22 21.14
N PRO A 211 3.87 18.34 21.84
CA PRO A 211 4.81 19.44 21.59
C PRO A 211 5.41 19.42 20.18
N GLN A 212 5.82 18.24 19.69
CA GLN A 212 6.42 18.05 18.37
C GLN A 212 5.38 18.29 17.25
N MET A 213 4.16 17.77 17.44
CA MET A 213 3.06 17.98 16.50
C MET A 213 2.70 19.48 16.41
N LYS A 214 2.54 20.17 17.54
CA LYS A 214 2.28 21.62 17.55
C LYS A 214 3.42 22.40 16.89
N ALA A 215 4.67 22.04 17.16
CA ALA A 215 5.82 22.71 16.56
C ALA A 215 5.81 22.64 15.03
N LEU A 216 5.44 21.49 14.46
CA LEU A 216 5.30 21.34 13.01
C LEU A 216 4.09 22.13 12.50
N LEU A 217 2.91 21.91 13.07
CA LEU A 217 1.65 22.49 12.57
C LEU A 217 1.59 24.02 12.71
N HIS A 218 2.21 24.59 13.74
CA HIS A 218 2.24 26.03 13.99
C HIS A 218 3.49 26.72 13.43
N SER A 219 4.35 25.99 12.73
CA SER A 219 5.48 26.57 11.99
C SER A 219 5.05 27.37 10.75
N VAL A 220 3.80 27.21 10.34
CA VAL A 220 3.19 27.81 9.15
C VAL A 220 2.03 28.71 9.59
N PRO A 221 1.79 29.86 8.94
CA PRO A 221 0.63 30.70 9.25
C PRO A 221 -0.68 29.91 9.17
N PHE A 222 -1.62 30.19 10.09
CA PHE A 222 -2.94 29.54 10.07
C PHE A 222 -3.64 29.75 8.72
N GLY A 223 -4.23 28.67 8.19
CA GLY A 223 -4.87 28.65 6.87
C GLY A 223 -3.91 28.43 5.70
N LYS A 224 -2.59 28.41 5.92
CA LYS A 224 -1.57 28.11 4.90
C LYS A 224 -1.03 26.67 4.96
N MET A 225 -1.64 25.84 5.80
CA MET A 225 -1.44 24.40 5.86
C MET A 225 -2.79 23.69 5.93
N ILE A 226 -2.93 22.57 5.21
CA ILE A 226 -4.03 21.62 5.31
C ILE A 226 -3.43 20.24 5.58
N VAL A 227 -3.89 19.56 6.63
CA VAL A 227 -3.43 18.20 6.95
C VAL A 227 -4.39 17.17 6.36
N LEU A 228 -3.86 16.16 5.68
CA LEU A 228 -4.61 14.95 5.35
C LEU A 228 -4.59 14.05 6.59
N ASP A 229 -5.72 13.91 7.30
CA ASP A 229 -5.87 12.91 8.37
C ASP A 229 -5.99 11.54 7.70
N LEU A 230 -4.83 10.99 7.33
CA LEU A 230 -4.69 10.05 6.22
C LEU A 230 -5.46 8.75 6.45
N PHE A 231 -5.53 8.29 7.71
CA PHE A 231 -6.13 7.03 8.13
C PHE A 231 -7.32 7.24 9.08
N ALA A 232 -8.15 8.26 8.78
CA ALA A 232 -9.19 8.71 9.70
C ALA A 232 -10.39 7.76 9.81
N ASP A 233 -10.51 6.82 8.88
CA ASP A 233 -11.50 5.75 8.88
C ASP A 233 -11.27 4.76 10.02
N VAL A 234 -10.02 4.45 10.36
CA VAL A 234 -9.68 3.50 11.45
C VAL A 234 -9.01 4.18 12.64
N LYS A 235 -8.10 5.14 12.39
CA LYS A 235 -7.27 5.83 13.41
C LYS A 235 -7.32 7.36 13.23
N PRO A 236 -8.49 7.98 13.46
CA PRO A 236 -8.65 9.44 13.32
C PRO A 236 -7.78 10.23 14.30
N ILE A 237 -6.80 10.96 13.75
CA ILE A 237 -5.91 11.81 14.54
C ILE A 237 -6.62 13.08 15.01
N TRP A 238 -7.64 13.56 14.29
CA TRP A 238 -8.42 14.73 14.71
C TRP A 238 -9.01 14.59 16.13
N ARG A 239 -9.36 13.35 16.55
CA ARG A 239 -9.93 13.04 17.88
C ARG A 239 -8.91 13.21 19.01
N THR A 240 -7.64 12.91 18.76
CA THR A 240 -6.58 12.91 19.78
C THR A 240 -5.71 14.16 19.73
N SER A 241 -5.85 15.00 18.70
CA SER A 241 -5.06 16.21 18.47
C SER A 241 -5.82 17.51 18.68
N SER A 242 -7.01 17.47 19.31
CA SER A 242 -7.87 18.65 19.47
C SER A 242 -8.10 19.38 18.13
N GLN A 243 -8.54 18.64 17.10
CA GLN A 243 -8.73 19.16 15.75
C GLN A 243 -7.42 19.73 15.16
N PHE A 244 -6.34 18.96 15.21
CA PHE A 244 -5.00 19.37 14.74
C PHE A 244 -4.55 20.73 15.31
N TYR A 245 -4.91 21.01 16.56
CA TYR A 245 -4.60 22.26 17.25
C TYR A 245 -4.94 23.52 16.46
N GLY A 246 -6.07 23.51 15.74
CA GLY A 246 -6.57 24.64 14.96
C GLY A 246 -6.13 24.67 13.49
N THR A 247 -5.27 23.74 13.06
CA THR A 247 -4.89 23.62 11.65
C THR A 247 -6.03 22.94 10.85
N PRO A 248 -6.40 23.45 9.65
CA PRO A 248 -7.37 22.78 8.78
C PRO A 248 -6.97 21.35 8.42
N TYR A 249 -7.94 20.45 8.32
CA TYR A 249 -7.69 19.07 7.89
C TYR A 249 -8.76 18.50 6.97
N ILE A 250 -8.39 17.49 6.19
CA ILE A 250 -9.29 16.67 5.39
C ILE A 250 -9.38 15.30 6.08
N TRP A 251 -10.61 14.84 6.34
CA TRP A 251 -10.83 13.48 6.83
C TRP A 251 -10.62 12.53 5.66
N CYS A 252 -9.65 11.60 5.74
CA CYS A 252 -9.36 10.70 4.64
C CYS A 252 -9.70 9.25 4.97
N LEU A 253 -10.24 8.56 3.98
CA LEU A 253 -10.29 7.10 3.93
C LEU A 253 -8.95 6.59 3.39
N LEU A 254 -8.16 5.88 4.22
CA LEU A 254 -6.99 5.13 3.73
C LEU A 254 -7.44 3.80 3.17
N HIS A 255 -8.21 3.03 3.94
CA HIS A 255 -8.80 1.73 3.63
C HIS A 255 -7.82 0.60 3.23
N ASN A 256 -6.91 0.82 2.27
CA ASN A 256 -6.10 -0.21 1.68
C ASN A 256 -4.63 0.14 1.62
N PHE A 257 -3.84 -0.89 1.95
CA PHE A 257 -2.40 -0.89 1.92
C PHE A 257 -1.90 -1.83 0.82
N GLY A 258 -0.82 -1.44 0.13
CA GLY A 258 -0.15 -2.22 -0.91
C GLY A 258 -0.98 -2.52 -2.16
N GLY A 259 -2.21 -2.01 -2.29
CA GLY A 259 -3.14 -2.50 -3.30
C GLY A 259 -3.54 -3.95 -3.06
N ASN A 260 -3.48 -4.44 -1.81
CA ASN A 260 -3.83 -5.83 -1.51
C ASN A 260 -5.27 -6.14 -1.93
N ILE A 261 -5.51 -7.35 -2.41
CA ILE A 261 -6.84 -7.82 -2.78
C ILE A 261 -7.38 -8.66 -1.63
N GLU A 262 -8.13 -8.03 -0.76
CA GLU A 262 -8.91 -8.64 0.32
C GLU A 262 -10.28 -7.96 0.35
N MET A 263 -11.34 -8.72 0.58
CA MET A 263 -12.62 -8.09 0.87
C MET A 263 -12.56 -7.60 2.32
N TYR A 264 -12.58 -6.28 2.48
CA TYR A 264 -12.45 -5.59 3.75
C TYR A 264 -13.24 -4.27 3.71
N GLY A 265 -13.75 -3.85 4.86
CA GLY A 265 -14.17 -2.48 5.03
C GLY A 265 -14.90 -2.21 6.34
N ILE A 266 -15.28 -0.95 6.49
CA ILE A 266 -15.82 -0.37 7.73
C ILE A 266 -16.98 0.59 7.41
N LEU A 267 -18.01 0.08 6.73
CA LEU A 267 -19.09 0.90 6.15
C LEU A 267 -19.77 1.81 7.18
N ASP A 268 -19.95 1.34 8.42
CA ASP A 268 -20.56 2.14 9.49
C ASP A 268 -19.68 3.34 9.86
N ALA A 269 -18.36 3.12 9.97
CA ALA A 269 -17.39 4.18 10.25
C ALA A 269 -17.24 5.16 9.07
N VAL A 270 -17.29 4.67 7.82
CA VAL A 270 -17.33 5.54 6.63
C VAL A 270 -18.59 6.39 6.62
N SER A 271 -19.74 5.80 6.97
CA SER A 271 -21.01 6.51 6.99
C SER A 271 -21.08 7.59 8.07
N SER A 272 -20.45 7.41 9.23
CA SER A 272 -20.54 8.38 10.33
C SER A 272 -19.33 9.30 10.43
N GLY A 273 -18.13 8.82 10.12
CA GLY A 273 -16.85 9.48 10.38
C GLY A 273 -16.75 10.92 9.88
N PRO A 274 -17.02 11.20 8.60
CA PRO A 274 -17.04 12.57 8.07
C PRO A 274 -18.04 13.50 8.77
N VAL A 275 -19.22 12.98 9.11
CA VAL A 275 -20.28 13.77 9.79
C VAL A 275 -19.85 14.08 11.22
N ASP A 276 -19.38 13.06 11.95
CA ASP A 276 -18.91 13.18 13.33
C ASP A 276 -17.75 14.19 13.42
N ALA A 277 -16.78 14.10 12.51
CA ALA A 277 -15.64 15.02 12.44
C ALA A 277 -16.10 16.46 12.16
N ARG A 278 -17.01 16.66 11.21
CA ARG A 278 -17.53 17.99 10.84
C ARG A 278 -18.37 18.65 11.94
N THR A 279 -19.20 17.88 12.65
CA THR A 279 -20.10 18.43 13.69
C THR A 279 -19.48 18.49 15.08
N SER A 280 -18.26 17.97 15.24
CA SER A 280 -17.55 18.03 16.51
C SER A 280 -17.19 19.46 16.91
N GLU A 281 -17.05 19.71 18.22
CA GLU A 281 -16.72 21.02 18.75
C GLU A 281 -15.37 21.52 18.21
N ASN A 282 -15.32 22.79 17.80
CA ASN A 282 -14.13 23.45 17.24
C ASN A 282 -13.54 22.75 16.00
N SER A 283 -14.34 21.97 15.26
CA SER A 283 -13.89 21.29 14.05
C SER A 283 -13.26 22.26 13.05
N THR A 284 -12.08 21.88 12.57
CA THR A 284 -11.36 22.54 11.48
C THR A 284 -11.37 21.68 10.21
N MET A 285 -12.29 20.72 10.13
CA MET A 285 -12.45 19.87 8.95
C MET A 285 -12.90 20.69 7.74
N VAL A 286 -12.17 20.59 6.63
CA VAL A 286 -12.45 21.32 5.38
C VAL A 286 -12.77 20.41 4.19
N GLY A 287 -12.74 19.08 4.36
CA GLY A 287 -13.08 18.15 3.28
C GLY A 287 -13.08 16.68 3.69
N VAL A 288 -13.52 15.85 2.74
CA VAL A 288 -13.47 14.38 2.77
C VAL A 288 -12.57 13.90 1.64
N GLY A 289 -11.66 12.99 1.94
CA GLY A 289 -10.62 12.51 1.02
C GLY A 289 -10.55 10.99 0.93
N MET A 290 -9.87 10.53 -0.11
CA MET A 290 -9.60 9.12 -0.40
C MET A 290 -8.11 8.99 -0.70
N CYS A 291 -7.39 8.23 0.12
CA CYS A 291 -5.92 8.19 0.14
C CYS A 291 -5.36 6.76 0.03
N MET A 292 -6.10 5.84 -0.58
CA MET A 292 -5.70 4.43 -0.70
C MET A 292 -4.37 4.26 -1.42
N GLU A 293 -3.57 3.27 -0.98
CA GLU A 293 -2.33 2.91 -1.67
C GLU A 293 -2.59 2.22 -3.03
N GLY A 294 -3.75 1.58 -3.19
CA GLY A 294 -4.23 1.03 -4.46
C GLY A 294 -5.76 1.06 -4.55
N ILE A 295 -6.31 1.05 -5.78
CA ILE A 295 -7.72 1.43 -6.04
C ILE A 295 -8.60 0.36 -6.70
N GLU A 296 -8.06 -0.79 -7.09
CA GLU A 296 -8.75 -1.77 -7.95
C GLU A 296 -9.56 -2.84 -7.18
N HIS A 297 -10.14 -2.46 -6.03
CA HIS A 297 -10.82 -3.37 -5.10
C HIS A 297 -11.92 -2.65 -4.29
N ASN A 298 -12.78 -3.43 -3.60
CA ASN A 298 -13.81 -2.95 -2.68
C ASN A 298 -14.60 -1.70 -3.12
N PRO A 299 -15.20 -1.67 -4.33
CA PRO A 299 -15.87 -0.49 -4.88
C PRO A 299 -17.02 0.04 -4.01
N VAL A 300 -17.64 -0.82 -3.18
CA VAL A 300 -18.70 -0.44 -2.24
C VAL A 300 -18.23 0.59 -1.21
N ILE A 301 -16.98 0.51 -0.79
CA ILE A 301 -16.38 1.44 0.18
C ILE A 301 -16.18 2.80 -0.48
N TYR A 302 -15.61 2.83 -1.68
CA TYR A 302 -15.29 4.07 -2.38
C TYR A 302 -16.52 4.81 -2.88
N GLU A 303 -17.55 4.09 -3.32
CA GLU A 303 -18.83 4.71 -3.69
C GLU A 303 -19.47 5.39 -2.48
N LEU A 304 -19.48 4.72 -1.30
CA LEU A 304 -20.02 5.32 -0.09
C LEU A 304 -19.21 6.55 0.36
N THR A 305 -17.88 6.45 0.41
CA THR A 305 -17.02 7.58 0.84
C THR A 305 -17.20 8.81 -0.04
N SER A 306 -17.26 8.61 -1.36
CA SER A 306 -17.55 9.68 -2.31
C SER A 306 -18.92 10.31 -2.04
N GLU A 307 -19.97 9.50 -1.84
CA GLU A 307 -21.30 10.01 -1.52
C GLU A 307 -21.31 10.81 -0.21
N MET A 308 -20.58 10.36 0.81
CA MET A 308 -20.50 11.05 2.11
C MET A 308 -19.93 12.47 2.02
N ALA A 309 -19.16 12.81 0.98
CA ALA A 309 -18.72 14.19 0.74
C ALA A 309 -19.89 15.15 0.42
N PHE A 310 -21.03 14.63 -0.02
CA PHE A 310 -22.23 15.39 -0.39
C PHE A 310 -23.33 15.35 0.67
N ARG A 311 -23.12 14.63 1.78
CA ARG A 311 -24.15 14.40 2.80
C ARG A 311 -23.89 15.19 4.07
N SER A 312 -24.95 15.73 4.64
CA SER A 312 -24.92 16.36 5.97
C SER A 312 -25.13 15.36 7.12
N GLU A 313 -25.67 14.18 6.82
CA GLU A 313 -26.07 13.15 7.77
C GLU A 313 -25.59 11.76 7.33
N LYS A 314 -25.36 10.89 8.31
CA LYS A 314 -24.99 9.49 8.07
C LYS A 314 -26.11 8.73 7.34
N VAL A 315 -25.74 7.74 6.53
CA VAL A 315 -26.70 6.85 5.86
C VAL A 315 -27.11 5.69 6.76
N GLN A 316 -28.29 5.13 6.49
CA GLN A 316 -28.64 3.80 6.99
C GLN A 316 -27.99 2.77 6.04
N VAL A 317 -26.86 2.19 6.45
CA VAL A 317 -25.99 1.39 5.58
C VAL A 317 -26.73 0.21 4.94
N GLN A 318 -27.60 -0.48 5.67
CA GLN A 318 -28.38 -1.61 5.13
C GLN A 318 -29.32 -1.19 3.99
N ASP A 319 -30.02 -0.06 4.15
CA ASP A 319 -30.91 0.46 3.10
C ASP A 319 -30.10 0.99 1.91
N TRP A 320 -28.96 1.63 2.19
CA TRP A 320 -28.04 2.07 1.16
C TRP A 320 -27.53 0.88 0.34
N LEU A 321 -27.13 -0.24 0.96
CA LEU A 321 -26.65 -1.45 0.30
C LEU A 321 -27.69 -2.12 -0.61
N LYS A 322 -28.97 -2.11 -0.22
CA LYS A 322 -30.08 -2.57 -1.10
C LYS A 322 -30.14 -1.75 -2.37
N THR A 323 -30.00 -0.43 -2.27
CA THR A 323 -29.98 0.43 -3.46
C THR A 323 -28.68 0.32 -4.25
N TYR A 324 -27.53 0.18 -3.58
CA TYR A 324 -26.21 -0.02 -4.20
C TYR A 324 -26.21 -1.28 -5.06
N SER A 325 -26.56 -2.44 -4.49
CA SER A 325 -26.59 -3.71 -5.21
C SER A 325 -27.53 -3.67 -6.42
N ARG A 326 -28.73 -3.10 -6.28
CA ARG A 326 -29.65 -2.90 -7.40
C ARG A 326 -29.06 -2.05 -8.53
N ARG A 327 -28.44 -0.90 -8.21
CA ARG A 327 -27.80 -0.03 -9.22
C ARG A 327 -26.62 -0.71 -9.88
N ARG A 328 -25.78 -1.37 -9.07
CA ARG A 328 -24.57 -2.05 -9.51
C ARG A 328 -24.88 -3.19 -10.47
N TYR A 329 -25.90 -3.98 -10.19
CA TYR A 329 -26.23 -5.14 -11.02
C TYR A 329 -27.34 -4.91 -12.05
N GLY A 330 -27.99 -3.75 -12.01
CA GLY A 330 -29.07 -3.37 -12.93
C GLY A 330 -30.43 -3.97 -12.59
N LYS A 331 -30.54 -4.77 -11.51
CA LYS A 331 -31.80 -5.40 -11.08
C LYS A 331 -31.76 -5.86 -9.63
N THR A 332 -32.95 -6.02 -9.05
CA THR A 332 -33.13 -6.58 -7.71
C THR A 332 -33.18 -8.10 -7.75
N VAL A 333 -32.38 -8.76 -6.91
CA VAL A 333 -32.39 -10.21 -6.67
C VAL A 333 -32.31 -10.42 -5.16
N HIS A 334 -33.39 -10.91 -4.55
CA HIS A 334 -33.53 -10.97 -3.10
C HIS A 334 -32.44 -11.79 -2.40
N GLN A 335 -31.96 -12.86 -3.04
CA GLN A 335 -30.85 -13.65 -2.53
C GLN A 335 -29.57 -12.81 -2.39
N VAL A 336 -29.28 -11.97 -3.39
CA VAL A 336 -28.10 -11.10 -3.38
C VAL A 336 -28.25 -9.94 -2.40
N GLU A 337 -29.46 -9.37 -2.26
CA GLU A 337 -29.74 -8.39 -1.19
C GLU A 337 -29.48 -8.99 0.20
N ALA A 338 -30.00 -10.19 0.47
CA ALA A 338 -29.75 -10.90 1.74
C ALA A 338 -28.26 -11.24 1.93
N ALA A 339 -27.53 -11.55 0.86
CA ALA A 339 -26.10 -11.75 0.94
C ALA A 339 -25.34 -10.47 1.30
N TRP A 340 -25.72 -9.32 0.73
CA TRP A 340 -25.14 -8.02 1.10
C TRP A 340 -25.41 -7.63 2.55
N GLU A 341 -26.57 -8.02 3.11
CA GLU A 341 -26.84 -7.87 4.55
C GLU A 341 -25.86 -8.70 5.39
N ILE A 342 -25.48 -9.91 4.93
CA ILE A 342 -24.44 -10.71 5.58
C ILE A 342 -23.07 -10.05 5.44
N LEU A 343 -22.69 -9.64 4.24
CA LEU A 343 -21.39 -9.00 3.98
C LEU A 343 -21.22 -7.71 4.78
N HIS A 344 -22.31 -6.95 5.01
CA HIS A 344 -22.30 -5.76 5.86
C HIS A 344 -21.83 -6.08 7.27
N HIS A 345 -22.49 -6.98 8.01
CA HIS A 345 -22.16 -7.22 9.41
C HIS A 345 -20.95 -8.15 9.62
N THR A 346 -20.35 -8.66 8.55
CA THR A 346 -19.15 -9.51 8.58
C THR A 346 -17.93 -8.78 7.99
N ILE A 347 -17.71 -8.95 6.69
CA ILE A 347 -16.55 -8.43 5.94
C ILE A 347 -16.45 -6.91 6.03
N TYR A 348 -17.57 -6.21 5.83
CA TYR A 348 -17.60 -4.75 5.66
C TYR A 348 -17.92 -3.97 6.96
N ASN A 349 -17.77 -4.61 8.11
CA ASN A 349 -17.88 -3.96 9.42
C ASN A 349 -16.77 -4.41 10.38
N CYS A 350 -15.51 -4.29 9.96
CA CYS A 350 -14.38 -4.55 10.83
C CYS A 350 -14.25 -3.45 11.92
N THR A 351 -14.10 -3.84 13.19
CA THR A 351 -14.01 -2.89 14.32
C THR A 351 -12.83 -3.12 15.25
N ASP A 352 -11.84 -3.92 14.85
CA ASP A 352 -10.67 -4.23 15.68
C ASP A 352 -9.63 -3.09 15.73
N GLY A 353 -9.73 -2.13 14.81
CA GLY A 353 -8.82 -1.00 14.73
C GLY A 353 -7.44 -1.37 14.20
N ILE A 354 -7.30 -2.45 13.45
CA ILE A 354 -6.05 -2.90 12.83
C ILE A 354 -5.93 -2.30 11.41
N ALA A 355 -4.70 -1.98 10.99
CA ALA A 355 -4.42 -1.63 9.60
C ALA A 355 -4.49 -2.88 8.73
N ASP A 356 -5.45 -2.93 7.81
CA ASP A 356 -5.72 -4.13 7.03
C ASP A 356 -4.67 -4.34 5.93
N HIS A 357 -3.82 -5.33 6.17
CA HIS A 357 -2.91 -5.89 5.18
C HIS A 357 -3.33 -7.32 4.91
N ASN A 358 -3.44 -7.71 3.64
CA ASN A 358 -3.78 -9.09 3.34
C ASN A 358 -2.65 -10.03 3.80
N THR A 359 -3.00 -10.86 4.79
CA THR A 359 -2.11 -11.83 5.44
C THR A 359 -2.54 -13.27 5.19
N ASP A 360 -3.42 -13.51 4.22
CA ASP A 360 -3.79 -14.86 3.78
C ASP A 360 -2.54 -15.63 3.35
N PHE A 361 -2.39 -16.86 3.85
CA PHE A 361 -1.14 -17.62 3.73
C PHE A 361 -0.77 -17.97 2.29
N ILE A 362 -1.70 -17.91 1.34
CA ILE A 362 -1.36 -18.06 -0.08
C ILE A 362 -0.44 -16.92 -0.54
N VAL A 363 -0.82 -15.68 -0.23
CA VAL A 363 -0.17 -14.47 -0.75
C VAL A 363 0.86 -13.89 0.20
N LYS A 364 0.80 -14.23 1.48
CA LYS A 364 1.78 -13.91 2.51
C LYS A 364 2.20 -15.17 3.26
N PHE A 365 2.98 -16.00 2.58
CA PHE A 365 3.32 -17.34 3.06
C PHE A 365 4.23 -17.25 4.30
N PRO A 366 3.92 -17.94 5.41
CA PRO A 366 4.72 -17.82 6.62
C PRO A 366 6.17 -18.30 6.45
N ASP A 367 7.13 -17.45 6.82
CA ASP A 367 8.58 -17.73 6.79
C ASP A 367 9.10 -18.11 8.18
N TRP A 368 8.82 -19.34 8.62
CA TRP A 368 9.16 -19.83 9.97
C TRP A 368 9.37 -21.35 10.03
N ASP A 369 9.98 -21.83 11.12
CA ASP A 369 10.18 -23.25 11.40
C ASP A 369 9.10 -23.81 12.37
N PRO A 370 8.19 -24.67 11.88
CA PRO A 370 7.12 -25.25 12.68
C PRO A 370 7.56 -26.34 13.66
N SER A 371 8.83 -26.76 13.62
CA SER A 371 9.40 -27.80 14.49
C SER A 371 9.67 -27.30 15.92
N SER A 372 9.74 -25.98 16.11
CA SER A 372 10.06 -25.35 17.38
C SER A 372 8.87 -25.39 18.36
N ASN A 373 9.05 -26.07 19.51
CA ASN A 373 8.05 -26.09 20.58
C ASN A 373 7.93 -24.69 21.22
N PRO A 374 6.72 -24.13 21.41
CA PRO A 374 6.53 -22.84 22.08
C PRO A 374 7.02 -22.78 23.55
N ILE A 375 7.39 -23.92 24.15
CA ILE A 375 7.50 -24.07 25.62
C ILE A 375 8.94 -24.29 26.14
N SER A 376 9.97 -24.46 25.31
CA SER A 376 11.32 -24.69 25.84
C SER A 376 12.26 -23.49 25.68
N ASN A 377 12.64 -22.94 26.84
CA ASN A 377 13.79 -22.05 27.13
C ASN A 377 13.58 -20.53 27.03
N ILE A 378 12.94 -19.95 28.04
CA ILE A 378 13.27 -18.59 28.50
C ILE A 378 13.63 -18.67 29.99
N THR A 379 14.93 -18.71 30.29
CA THR A 379 15.44 -18.42 31.64
C THR A 379 15.19 -16.94 31.95
N LYS A 380 14.61 -16.68 33.13
CA LYS A 380 14.14 -15.37 33.65
C LYS A 380 15.21 -14.26 33.73
N GLN A 381 16.44 -14.48 33.29
CA GLN A 381 17.49 -13.45 33.24
C GLN A 381 17.52 -12.67 31.91
N ASN A 382 17.03 -13.23 30.80
CA ASN A 382 17.03 -12.52 29.50
C ASN A 382 15.82 -11.58 29.31
N GLN A 383 14.74 -11.75 30.07
CA GLN A 383 13.58 -10.84 29.99
C GLN A 383 13.95 -9.43 30.48
N MET A 384 14.78 -9.30 31.51
CA MET A 384 15.08 -8.00 32.10
C MET A 384 16.12 -7.19 31.29
N GLN A 385 17.00 -7.86 30.53
CA GLN A 385 17.91 -7.21 29.57
C GLN A 385 17.23 -6.89 28.23
N MET A 386 16.25 -7.70 27.78
CA MET A 386 15.43 -7.35 26.62
C MET A 386 14.47 -6.19 26.89
N LEU A 387 13.88 -6.10 28.09
CA LEU A 387 12.99 -4.99 28.48
C LEU A 387 13.71 -3.64 28.53
N LEU A 388 15.03 -3.62 28.74
CA LEU A 388 15.84 -2.39 28.75
C LEU A 388 16.45 -2.04 27.38
N ALA A 389 16.47 -2.98 26.43
CA ALA A 389 16.93 -2.76 25.05
C ALA A 389 15.78 -2.55 24.04
N LEU A 390 14.52 -2.72 24.47
CA LEU A 390 13.30 -2.50 23.68
C LEU A 390 12.92 -1.01 23.52
N ASP A 391 13.74 -0.10 24.03
CA ASP A 391 13.51 1.34 23.88
C ASP A 391 14.47 1.91 22.82
N ARG A 392 13.94 2.16 21.60
CA ARG A 392 14.30 3.28 20.67
C ARG A 392 14.14 3.04 19.16
N LYS A 393 13.87 1.83 18.64
CA LYS A 393 13.78 1.65 17.18
C LYS A 393 12.84 0.51 16.77
N ARG A 394 11.54 0.77 16.62
CA ARG A 394 10.66 -0.10 15.80
C ARG A 394 9.76 0.77 14.92
N ARG A 395 10.16 0.89 13.66
CA ARG A 395 9.29 1.31 12.54
C ARG A 395 8.61 0.06 12.00
N VAL A 396 7.30 0.16 11.77
CA VAL A 396 6.40 -0.80 11.09
C VAL A 396 7.02 -2.19 10.91
N LEU A 397 7.05 -2.97 12.01
CA LEU A 397 7.39 -4.37 11.93
C LEU A 397 6.10 -5.14 11.66
N LEU A 398 6.02 -5.74 10.46
CA LEU A 398 5.34 -7.00 10.31
C LEU A 398 5.93 -7.95 11.35
N GLN A 399 5.05 -8.42 12.21
CA GLN A 399 5.28 -9.24 13.40
C GLN A 399 6.49 -10.18 13.26
N GLU A 400 7.56 -9.90 14.02
CA GLU A 400 8.55 -10.92 14.39
C GLU A 400 7.77 -11.97 15.19
N THR A 401 7.46 -13.10 14.55
CA THR A 401 6.74 -14.18 15.20
C THR A 401 7.61 -14.75 16.32
N SER A 402 7.22 -14.42 17.56
CA SER A 402 7.34 -15.31 18.71
C SER A 402 6.97 -16.74 18.33
N ALA A 403 7.44 -17.74 19.08
CA ALA A 403 7.26 -19.19 18.89
C ALA A 403 5.80 -19.71 18.91
N HIS A 404 4.84 -18.98 18.34
CA HIS A 404 3.43 -19.33 18.20
C HIS A 404 3.10 -19.56 16.73
N LEU A 405 2.12 -20.43 16.48
CA LEU A 405 1.58 -20.69 15.15
C LEU A 405 1.15 -19.36 14.49
N PRO A 406 1.56 -19.07 13.25
CA PRO A 406 1.10 -17.87 12.53
C PRO A 406 -0.41 -17.82 12.46
N GLN A 407 -0.98 -16.62 12.59
CA GLN A 407 -2.41 -16.36 12.45
C GLN A 407 -2.62 -15.34 11.32
N ALA A 408 -3.42 -15.71 10.32
CA ALA A 408 -3.89 -14.78 9.31
C ALA A 408 -5.02 -13.91 9.89
N HIS A 409 -5.14 -12.68 9.42
CA HIS A 409 -6.16 -11.74 9.87
C HIS A 409 -7.58 -12.24 9.54
N LEU A 410 -8.46 -12.27 10.56
CA LEU A 410 -9.86 -12.64 10.45
C LEU A 410 -10.68 -11.99 11.57
N TRP A 411 -11.66 -11.17 11.22
CA TRP A 411 -12.53 -10.45 12.15
C TRP A 411 -14.01 -10.88 12.08
N TYR A 412 -14.32 -11.91 11.29
CA TYR A 412 -15.69 -12.32 10.99
C TYR A 412 -15.85 -13.85 10.92
N SER A 413 -17.11 -14.31 10.96
CA SER A 413 -17.45 -15.72 10.78
C SER A 413 -17.32 -16.16 9.32
N THR A 414 -16.40 -17.07 9.03
CA THR A 414 -16.24 -17.64 7.69
C THR A 414 -17.49 -18.38 7.22
N GLN A 415 -18.23 -19.02 8.14
CA GLN A 415 -19.45 -19.75 7.82
C GLN A 415 -20.58 -18.83 7.32
N GLU A 416 -20.69 -17.63 7.89
CA GLU A 416 -21.69 -16.65 7.43
C GLU A 416 -21.34 -16.14 6.03
N VAL A 417 -20.07 -15.87 5.76
CA VAL A 417 -19.62 -15.47 4.41
C VAL A 417 -19.78 -16.60 3.39
N VAL A 418 -19.57 -17.86 3.78
CA VAL A 418 -19.91 -19.02 2.93
C VAL A 418 -21.41 -19.04 2.62
N ASN A 419 -22.28 -18.70 3.57
CA ASN A 419 -23.71 -18.56 3.33
C ASN A 419 -24.04 -17.40 2.38
N ALA A 420 -23.33 -16.27 2.49
CA ALA A 420 -23.44 -15.16 1.53
C ALA A 420 -23.05 -15.60 0.11
N LEU A 421 -21.97 -16.36 -0.04
CA LEU A 421 -21.57 -16.94 -1.33
C LEU A 421 -22.64 -17.88 -1.88
N ARG A 422 -23.24 -18.75 -1.06
CA ARG A 422 -24.35 -19.61 -1.48
C ARG A 422 -25.50 -18.79 -2.06
N LEU A 423 -25.89 -17.70 -1.39
CA LEU A 423 -26.95 -16.81 -1.84
C LEU A 423 -26.61 -16.09 -3.15
N PHE A 424 -25.36 -15.65 -3.34
CA PHE A 424 -24.89 -15.16 -4.64
C PHE A 424 -25.07 -16.24 -5.72
N LEU A 425 -24.59 -17.46 -5.49
CA LEU A 425 -24.70 -18.56 -6.46
C LEU A 425 -26.14 -18.94 -6.81
N ASP A 426 -27.04 -18.91 -5.82
CA ASP A 426 -28.48 -19.16 -5.96
C ASP A 426 -29.14 -18.08 -6.86
N GLY A 427 -28.77 -16.81 -6.66
CA GLY A 427 -29.21 -15.68 -7.50
C GLY A 427 -28.45 -15.52 -8.82
N GLY A 428 -27.39 -16.31 -9.05
CA GLY A 428 -26.43 -16.04 -10.13
C GLY A 428 -26.97 -16.24 -11.55
N ASN A 429 -27.95 -17.12 -11.75
CA ASN A 429 -28.55 -17.31 -13.08
C ASN A 429 -29.21 -16.02 -13.57
N ASP A 430 -29.88 -15.32 -12.66
CA ASP A 430 -30.50 -14.04 -12.95
C ASP A 430 -29.43 -13.02 -13.35
N LEU A 431 -28.26 -13.02 -12.73
CA LEU A 431 -27.26 -11.95 -12.86
C LEU A 431 -26.11 -12.28 -13.82
N SER A 432 -26.19 -13.39 -14.55
CA SER A 432 -25.13 -13.89 -15.45
C SER A 432 -24.67 -12.89 -16.54
N GLY A 433 -25.52 -11.95 -16.95
CA GLY A 433 -25.18 -10.89 -17.91
C GLY A 433 -24.53 -9.63 -17.29
N SER A 434 -24.44 -9.53 -15.97
CA SER A 434 -23.88 -8.37 -15.27
C SER A 434 -22.38 -8.54 -15.02
N LEU A 435 -21.56 -7.67 -15.60
CA LEU A 435 -20.10 -7.68 -15.43
C LEU A 435 -19.69 -7.35 -13.99
N THR A 436 -20.41 -6.45 -13.33
CA THR A 436 -20.17 -6.08 -11.93
C THR A 436 -20.56 -7.20 -10.97
N TYR A 437 -21.63 -7.94 -11.27
CA TYR A 437 -21.96 -9.16 -10.54
C TYR A 437 -20.88 -10.24 -10.73
N ARG A 438 -20.38 -10.42 -11.97
CA ARG A 438 -19.29 -11.36 -12.26
C ARG A 438 -18.05 -11.04 -11.41
N TYR A 439 -17.66 -9.77 -11.35
CA TYR A 439 -16.53 -9.31 -10.52
C TYR A 439 -16.77 -9.65 -9.03
N ASP A 440 -17.91 -9.25 -8.48
CA ASP A 440 -18.21 -9.46 -7.05
C ASP A 440 -18.31 -10.96 -6.70
N LEU A 441 -18.83 -11.78 -7.60
CA LEU A 441 -18.90 -13.24 -7.42
C LEU A 441 -17.50 -13.86 -7.40
N VAL A 442 -16.61 -13.45 -8.32
CA VAL A 442 -15.22 -13.94 -8.36
C VAL A 442 -14.49 -13.53 -7.09
N ASP A 443 -14.63 -12.27 -6.65
CA ASP A 443 -13.96 -11.77 -5.44
C ASP A 443 -14.48 -12.46 -4.17
N LEU A 444 -15.80 -12.64 -4.03
CA LEU A 444 -16.40 -13.34 -2.90
C LEU A 444 -16.01 -14.82 -2.86
N THR A 445 -15.99 -15.49 -4.02
CA THR A 445 -15.55 -16.89 -4.11
C THR A 445 -14.07 -17.00 -3.74
N ARG A 446 -13.22 -16.07 -4.22
CA ARG A 446 -11.80 -15.99 -3.84
C ARG A 446 -11.64 -15.80 -2.34
N GLN A 447 -12.38 -14.86 -1.73
CA GLN A 447 -12.32 -14.59 -0.29
C GLN A 447 -12.67 -15.83 0.53
N VAL A 448 -13.75 -16.53 0.18
CA VAL A 448 -14.16 -17.75 0.88
C VAL A 448 -13.08 -18.84 0.77
N LEU A 449 -12.51 -19.04 -0.41
CA LEU A 449 -11.47 -20.05 -0.63
C LEU A 449 -10.13 -19.67 0.01
N SER A 450 -9.78 -18.38 0.07
CA SER A 450 -8.54 -17.93 0.72
C SER A 450 -8.60 -18.14 2.23
N LYS A 451 -9.75 -17.86 2.87
CA LYS A 451 -9.93 -18.16 4.30
C LYS A 451 -9.96 -19.66 4.58
N LEU A 452 -10.52 -20.48 3.69
CA LEU A 452 -10.38 -21.94 3.79
C LEU A 452 -8.91 -22.38 3.68
N ALA A 453 -8.14 -21.79 2.76
CA ALA A 453 -6.73 -22.10 2.61
C ALA A 453 -5.94 -21.77 3.88
N ASN A 454 -6.29 -20.70 4.60
CA ASN A 454 -5.67 -20.38 5.88
C ASN A 454 -5.86 -21.50 6.90
N GLN A 455 -7.08 -22.03 7.03
CA GLN A 455 -7.36 -23.17 7.91
C GLN A 455 -6.61 -24.44 7.46
N VAL A 456 -6.60 -24.74 6.16
CA VAL A 456 -5.91 -25.93 5.63
C VAL A 456 -4.40 -25.87 5.86
N TYR A 457 -3.79 -24.69 5.81
CA TYR A 457 -2.38 -24.52 6.19
C TYR A 457 -2.15 -24.82 7.68
N VAL A 458 -3.01 -24.28 8.56
CA VAL A 458 -2.95 -24.55 10.00
C VAL A 458 -3.05 -26.06 10.26
N ASP A 459 -4.02 -26.73 9.65
CA ASP A 459 -4.19 -28.19 9.78
C ASP A 459 -2.95 -28.96 9.31
N ALA A 460 -2.33 -28.53 8.21
CA ALA A 460 -1.09 -29.13 7.71
C ALA A 460 0.06 -28.97 8.73
N VAL A 461 0.27 -27.76 9.26
CA VAL A 461 1.32 -27.52 10.25
C VAL A 461 1.05 -28.29 11.55
N THR A 462 -0.19 -28.31 12.04
CA THR A 462 -0.56 -29.08 13.24
C THR A 462 -0.32 -30.57 13.04
N ALA A 463 -0.66 -31.12 11.86
CA ALA A 463 -0.36 -32.51 11.53
C ALA A 463 1.15 -32.78 11.46
N TYR A 464 1.94 -31.85 10.91
CA TYR A 464 3.40 -31.93 10.90
C TYR A 464 3.97 -31.98 12.33
N GLN A 465 3.52 -31.07 13.20
CA GLN A 465 3.93 -31.02 14.61
C GLN A 465 3.54 -32.29 15.37
N GLY A 466 2.36 -32.84 15.09
CA GLY A 466 1.91 -34.13 15.62
C GLY A 466 2.55 -35.36 14.97
N ARG A 467 3.45 -35.17 13.99
CA ARG A 467 4.06 -36.23 13.17
C ARG A 467 3.05 -37.15 12.47
N ASP A 468 1.85 -36.67 12.19
CA ASP A 468 0.85 -37.40 11.40
C ASP A 468 1.13 -37.21 9.91
N VAL A 469 1.92 -38.12 9.35
CA VAL A 469 2.33 -38.09 7.93
C VAL A 469 1.12 -38.15 6.99
N LYS A 470 0.04 -38.87 7.36
CA LYS A 470 -1.14 -39.03 6.49
C LYS A 470 -1.95 -37.74 6.45
N ALA A 471 -2.25 -37.18 7.62
CA ALA A 471 -2.96 -35.91 7.71
C ALA A 471 -2.15 -34.78 7.08
N TYR A 472 -0.85 -34.70 7.37
CA TYR A 472 0.05 -33.72 6.77
C TYR A 472 0.05 -33.79 5.23
N SER A 473 0.16 -35.01 4.67
CA SER A 473 0.14 -35.22 3.21
C SER A 473 -1.22 -34.86 2.58
N LEU A 474 -2.32 -35.03 3.32
CA LEU A 474 -3.65 -34.62 2.87
C LEU A 474 -3.77 -33.09 2.84
N HIS A 475 -3.50 -32.42 3.96
CA HIS A 475 -3.70 -30.97 4.09
C HIS A 475 -2.73 -30.17 3.21
N SER A 476 -1.45 -30.56 3.13
CA SER A 476 -0.49 -29.91 2.23
C SER A 476 -0.89 -30.00 0.75
N ARG A 477 -1.38 -31.17 0.29
CA ARG A 477 -1.92 -31.32 -1.07
C ARG A 477 -3.18 -30.48 -1.29
N ASN A 478 -4.06 -30.41 -0.30
CA ASN A 478 -5.28 -29.61 -0.38
C ASN A 478 -4.95 -28.11 -0.47
N PHE A 479 -3.97 -27.62 0.29
CA PHE A 479 -3.50 -26.23 0.20
C PHE A 479 -2.96 -25.90 -1.19
N VAL A 480 -2.07 -26.75 -1.71
CA VAL A 480 -1.52 -26.63 -3.08
C VAL A 480 -2.63 -26.66 -4.13
N GLN A 481 -3.66 -27.50 -3.94
CA GLN A 481 -4.80 -27.56 -4.86
C GLN A 481 -5.68 -26.32 -4.78
N LEU A 482 -5.90 -25.74 -3.58
CA LEU A 482 -6.62 -24.50 -3.41
C LEU A 482 -5.97 -23.35 -4.17
N ILE A 483 -4.64 -23.22 -4.15
CA ILE A 483 -3.94 -22.20 -4.95
C ILE A 483 -4.25 -22.34 -6.44
N LYS A 484 -4.20 -23.57 -6.97
CA LYS A 484 -4.50 -23.86 -8.39
C LYS A 484 -5.95 -23.56 -8.75
N ASP A 485 -6.87 -23.93 -7.88
CA ASP A 485 -8.29 -23.72 -8.09
C ASP A 485 -8.67 -22.23 -8.04
N ILE A 486 -8.08 -21.47 -7.12
CA ILE A 486 -8.24 -20.02 -7.05
C ILE A 486 -7.62 -19.36 -8.29
N ASP A 487 -6.46 -19.81 -8.78
CA ASP A 487 -5.85 -19.29 -10.02
C ASP A 487 -6.79 -19.46 -11.23
N VAL A 488 -7.49 -20.60 -11.33
CA VAL A 488 -8.51 -20.86 -12.37
C VAL A 488 -9.74 -19.95 -12.20
N LEU A 489 -10.20 -19.74 -10.96
CA LEU A 489 -11.31 -18.82 -10.67
C LEU A 489 -10.96 -17.39 -11.11
N LEU A 490 -9.80 -16.90 -10.70
CA LEU A 490 -9.33 -15.54 -11.01
C LEU A 490 -9.14 -15.34 -12.52
N ALA A 491 -8.78 -16.40 -13.27
CA ALA A 491 -8.67 -16.34 -14.73
C ALA A 491 -10.00 -16.02 -15.43
N SER A 492 -11.15 -16.12 -14.76
CA SER A 492 -12.48 -15.94 -15.33
C SER A 492 -12.98 -14.49 -15.37
N ASP A 493 -12.20 -13.53 -14.86
CA ASP A 493 -12.50 -12.10 -14.91
C ASP A 493 -11.24 -11.26 -15.23
N ASP A 494 -11.40 -10.23 -16.08
CA ASP A 494 -10.28 -9.42 -16.60
C ASP A 494 -9.57 -8.62 -15.50
N ASN A 495 -10.25 -8.35 -14.38
CA ASN A 495 -9.73 -7.54 -13.29
C ASN A 495 -8.78 -8.31 -12.35
N PHE A 496 -8.62 -9.62 -12.55
CA PHE A 496 -7.77 -10.47 -11.70
C PHE A 496 -6.64 -11.16 -12.48
N LEU A 497 -6.13 -10.52 -13.54
CA LEU A 497 -5.10 -11.09 -14.40
C LEU A 497 -3.75 -10.40 -14.21
N LEU A 498 -2.68 -11.16 -13.94
CA LEU A 498 -1.32 -10.60 -13.88
C LEU A 498 -0.89 -9.99 -15.22
N GLY A 499 -1.34 -10.58 -16.35
CA GLY A 499 -0.92 -10.13 -17.66
C GLY A 499 -1.31 -8.70 -17.97
N THR A 500 -2.45 -8.21 -17.47
CA THR A 500 -2.89 -6.83 -17.72
C THR A 500 -1.91 -5.83 -17.10
N TRP A 501 -1.45 -6.08 -15.87
CA TRP A 501 -0.44 -5.30 -15.16
C TRP A 501 0.94 -5.30 -15.84
N LEU A 502 1.42 -6.48 -16.25
CA LEU A 502 2.73 -6.58 -16.89
C LEU A 502 2.73 -5.94 -18.29
N GLU A 503 1.67 -6.14 -19.07
CA GLU A 503 1.55 -5.51 -20.38
C GLU A 503 1.33 -4.00 -20.28
N SER A 504 0.66 -3.48 -19.25
CA SER A 504 0.58 -2.02 -19.04
C SER A 504 1.96 -1.42 -18.77
N ALA A 505 2.78 -2.05 -17.92
CA ALA A 505 4.13 -1.58 -17.66
C ALA A 505 5.01 -1.60 -18.93
N LYS A 506 4.96 -2.68 -19.71
CA LYS A 506 5.72 -2.82 -20.95
C LYS A 506 5.32 -1.85 -22.06
N LYS A 507 4.06 -1.38 -22.06
CA LYS A 507 3.56 -0.39 -23.04
C LYS A 507 4.13 1.01 -22.81
N LEU A 508 4.64 1.31 -21.62
CA LEU A 508 5.28 2.58 -21.32
C LEU A 508 6.70 2.68 -21.91
N ALA A 509 7.31 1.56 -22.27
CA ALA A 509 8.68 1.52 -22.78
C ALA A 509 8.78 1.93 -24.25
N ALA A 510 9.77 2.77 -24.57
CA ALA A 510 10.11 3.16 -25.93
C ALA A 510 11.07 2.17 -26.62
N ASN A 511 11.80 1.36 -25.84
CA ASN A 511 12.81 0.44 -26.37
C ASN A 511 12.88 -0.89 -25.55
N PRO A 512 13.59 -1.93 -26.07
CA PRO A 512 13.67 -3.22 -25.39
C PRO A 512 14.32 -3.19 -24.00
N THR A 513 15.25 -2.27 -23.74
CA THR A 513 15.92 -2.14 -22.43
C THR A 513 14.93 -1.62 -21.39
N GLU A 514 14.23 -0.52 -21.70
CA GLU A 514 13.14 0.01 -20.86
C GLU A 514 12.05 -1.03 -20.65
N ARG A 515 11.68 -1.79 -21.70
CA ARG A 515 10.64 -2.82 -21.60
C ARG A 515 11.00 -3.87 -20.54
N ARG A 516 12.24 -4.36 -20.53
CA ARG A 516 12.71 -5.33 -19.52
C ARG A 516 12.75 -4.71 -18.13
N GLN A 517 13.25 -3.48 -18.02
CA GLN A 517 13.32 -2.78 -16.73
C GLN A 517 11.92 -2.56 -16.14
N TYR A 518 10.95 -2.12 -16.95
CA TYR A 518 9.60 -1.81 -16.49
C TYR A 518 8.83 -3.07 -16.12
N GLU A 519 9.03 -4.17 -16.87
CA GLU A 519 8.48 -5.48 -16.49
C GLU A 519 9.11 -5.97 -15.17
N TRP A 520 10.43 -5.85 -15.00
CA TRP A 520 11.08 -6.19 -13.73
C TRP A 520 10.54 -5.34 -12.57
N ASN A 521 10.39 -4.02 -12.76
CA ASN A 521 9.81 -3.12 -11.76
C ASN A 521 8.39 -3.57 -11.37
N ALA A 522 7.54 -3.85 -12.36
CA ALA A 522 6.16 -4.28 -12.17
C ALA A 522 6.05 -5.63 -11.45
N ARG A 523 6.93 -6.59 -11.77
CA ARG A 523 7.03 -7.88 -11.08
C ARG A 523 7.53 -7.71 -9.65
N THR A 524 8.58 -6.93 -9.46
CA THR A 524 9.20 -6.72 -8.15
C THR A 524 8.27 -6.02 -7.18
N GLN A 525 7.54 -4.99 -7.62
CA GLN A 525 6.62 -4.23 -6.77
C GLN A 525 5.59 -5.14 -6.08
N VAL A 526 5.03 -6.12 -6.79
CA VAL A 526 3.96 -7.00 -6.25
C VAL A 526 4.48 -8.29 -5.60
N THR A 527 5.80 -8.43 -5.43
CA THR A 527 6.46 -9.63 -4.87
C THR A 527 7.52 -9.28 -3.82
N MET A 528 8.82 -9.43 -4.11
CA MET A 528 9.91 -9.15 -3.16
C MET A 528 10.01 -7.68 -2.76
N TRP A 529 9.50 -6.76 -3.59
CA TRP A 529 9.46 -5.33 -3.39
C TRP A 529 10.85 -4.64 -3.36
N PHE A 530 11.72 -5.01 -2.42
CA PHE A 530 13.03 -4.38 -2.20
C PHE A 530 14.22 -5.34 -2.35
N ASP A 531 15.37 -4.94 -1.83
CA ASP A 531 16.57 -5.75 -1.79
C ASP A 531 16.38 -7.04 -0.98
N ASN A 532 17.20 -8.05 -1.33
CA ASN A 532 17.29 -9.31 -0.61
C ASN A 532 18.72 -9.83 -0.61
N THR A 533 18.97 -10.89 0.14
CA THR A 533 20.23 -11.64 0.12
C THR A 533 19.95 -13.08 -0.32
N LYS A 534 20.98 -13.93 -0.31
CA LYS A 534 20.81 -15.35 -0.60
C LYS A 534 19.89 -16.07 0.41
N THR A 535 19.74 -15.56 1.63
CA THR A 535 19.02 -16.23 2.72
C THR A 535 17.96 -15.37 3.37
N ASN A 536 18.00 -14.05 3.17
CA ASN A 536 17.07 -13.11 3.79
C ASN A 536 16.26 -12.41 2.70
N GLN A 537 14.95 -12.53 2.81
CA GLN A 537 14.00 -11.80 1.99
C GLN A 537 13.92 -10.32 2.39
N SER A 538 13.35 -9.50 1.52
CA SER A 538 13.05 -8.11 1.83
C SER A 538 12.14 -8.00 3.06
N LYS A 539 12.30 -6.95 3.86
CA LYS A 539 11.34 -6.59 4.92
C LYS A 539 9.96 -6.20 4.37
N LEU A 540 9.88 -5.90 3.07
CA LEU A 540 8.66 -5.53 2.34
C LEU A 540 8.18 -6.62 1.38
N HIS A 541 8.73 -7.84 1.48
CA HIS A 541 8.23 -8.96 0.68
C HIS A 541 6.71 -9.13 0.89
N ASP A 542 6.00 -9.36 -0.20
CA ASP A 542 4.54 -9.51 -0.25
C ASP A 542 3.75 -8.33 0.34
N TYR A 543 4.38 -7.15 0.57
CA TYR A 543 3.67 -5.96 1.05
C TYR A 543 2.53 -5.58 0.08
N ALA A 544 2.84 -5.54 -1.22
CA ALA A 544 1.88 -5.26 -2.28
C ALA A 544 1.39 -6.53 -2.99
N ASN A 545 1.20 -7.62 -2.24
CA ASN A 545 0.70 -8.89 -2.77
C ASN A 545 -0.66 -8.73 -3.49
N LYS A 546 -0.95 -9.66 -4.41
CA LYS A 546 -2.16 -9.67 -5.24
C LYS A 546 -2.72 -11.08 -5.39
N PHE A 547 -4.05 -11.19 -5.38
CA PHE A 547 -4.74 -12.35 -5.89
C PHE A 547 -4.99 -12.21 -7.38
N TRP A 548 -3.96 -12.47 -8.19
CA TRP A 548 -4.05 -12.47 -9.65
C TRP A 548 -3.75 -13.85 -10.24
N SER A 549 -4.57 -14.26 -11.21
CA SER A 549 -4.28 -15.42 -12.05
C SER A 549 -2.96 -15.22 -12.79
N GLY A 550 -2.17 -16.29 -12.88
CA GLY A 550 -0.79 -16.25 -13.33
C GLY A 550 0.18 -16.03 -12.17
N LEU A 551 -0.06 -15.04 -11.30
CA LEU A 551 0.81 -14.79 -10.14
C LEU A 551 0.71 -15.91 -9.10
N LEU A 552 -0.51 -16.39 -8.82
CA LEU A 552 -0.73 -17.53 -7.92
C LEU A 552 0.01 -18.77 -8.40
N GLY A 553 -0.22 -19.17 -9.66
CA GLY A 553 0.39 -20.37 -10.22
C GLY A 553 1.91 -20.30 -10.42
N SER A 554 2.47 -19.13 -10.75
CA SER A 554 3.89 -18.99 -11.12
C SER A 554 4.82 -18.48 -10.02
N TYR A 555 4.28 -17.81 -8.98
CA TYR A 555 5.09 -17.24 -7.90
C TYR A 555 4.74 -17.87 -6.54
N TYR A 556 3.48 -17.82 -6.11
CA TYR A 556 3.08 -18.29 -4.78
C TYR A 556 3.07 -19.83 -4.67
N LEU A 557 2.59 -20.51 -5.71
CA LEU A 557 2.50 -21.97 -5.73
C LEU A 557 3.86 -22.67 -5.60
N PRO A 558 4.93 -22.30 -6.36
CA PRO A 558 6.26 -22.89 -6.16
C PRO A 558 6.78 -22.72 -4.73
N ARG A 559 6.64 -21.52 -4.15
CA ARG A 559 7.09 -21.24 -2.77
C ARG A 559 6.40 -22.13 -1.73
N ALA A 560 5.08 -22.26 -1.80
CA ALA A 560 4.33 -23.14 -0.89
C ALA A 560 4.69 -24.62 -1.12
N SER A 561 4.86 -25.03 -2.37
CA SER A 561 5.18 -26.41 -2.73
C SER A 561 6.58 -26.83 -2.24
N THR A 562 7.57 -25.94 -2.37
CA THR A 562 8.92 -26.22 -1.84
C THR A 562 8.90 -26.31 -0.33
N TYR A 563 8.21 -25.41 0.38
CA TYR A 563 8.08 -25.48 1.83
C TYR A 563 7.53 -26.83 2.31
N PHE A 564 6.40 -27.27 1.75
CA PHE A 564 5.82 -28.57 2.11
C PHE A 564 6.70 -29.76 1.70
N SER A 565 7.50 -29.63 0.65
CA SER A 565 8.47 -30.66 0.26
C SER A 565 9.58 -30.81 1.32
N TYR A 566 10.11 -29.70 1.83
CA TYR A 566 11.13 -29.71 2.88
C TYR A 566 10.58 -30.27 4.20
N LEU A 567 9.38 -29.86 4.62
CA LEU A 567 8.73 -30.44 5.80
C LEU A 567 8.46 -31.95 5.61
N SER A 568 8.06 -32.39 4.41
CA SER A 568 7.92 -33.83 4.11
C SER A 568 9.24 -34.57 4.24
N LYS A 569 10.34 -33.97 3.76
CA LYS A 569 11.70 -34.54 3.85
C LYS A 569 12.13 -34.64 5.31
N SER A 570 11.90 -33.60 6.10
CA SER A 570 12.14 -33.59 7.55
C SER A 570 11.42 -34.75 8.26
N LEU A 571 10.12 -34.95 7.98
CA LEU A 571 9.35 -36.07 8.55
C LEU A 571 9.89 -37.45 8.13
N ARG A 572 10.25 -37.64 6.86
CA ARG A 572 10.76 -38.93 6.35
C ARG A 572 12.13 -39.27 6.89
N ASP A 573 13.03 -38.28 6.91
CA ASP A 573 14.43 -38.47 7.27
C ASP A 573 14.65 -38.37 8.79
N ASN A 574 13.60 -38.00 9.53
CA ASN A 574 13.64 -37.74 10.97
C ASN A 574 14.73 -36.71 11.34
N LYS A 575 14.80 -35.62 10.56
CA LYS A 575 15.73 -34.49 10.73
C LYS A 575 14.96 -33.19 10.90
N ASP A 576 15.60 -32.19 11.47
CA ASP A 576 15.01 -30.86 11.63
C ASP A 576 14.78 -30.19 10.26
N PHE A 577 13.80 -29.28 10.20
CA PHE A 577 13.51 -28.50 9.00
C PHE A 577 14.67 -27.53 8.69
N GLU A 578 15.29 -27.72 7.53
CA GLU A 578 16.40 -26.89 7.03
C GLU A 578 15.88 -25.54 6.49
N VAL A 579 15.35 -24.67 7.37
CA VAL A 579 14.69 -23.40 6.98
C VAL A 579 15.57 -22.49 6.12
N GLU A 580 16.88 -22.43 6.40
CA GLU A 580 17.81 -21.62 5.60
C GLU A 580 17.99 -22.15 4.18
N GLU A 581 17.99 -23.47 3.98
CA GLU A 581 18.09 -24.06 2.64
C GLU A 581 16.81 -23.83 1.85
N TRP A 582 15.65 -23.97 2.50
CA TRP A 582 14.38 -23.58 1.89
C TRP A 582 14.37 -22.09 1.51
N ARG A 583 14.86 -21.20 2.38
CA ARG A 583 15.01 -19.77 2.10
C ARG A 583 15.88 -19.50 0.88
N LYS A 584 17.05 -20.14 0.78
CA LYS A 584 17.93 -20.02 -0.39
C LYS A 584 17.21 -20.41 -1.67
N GLU A 585 16.46 -21.50 -1.64
CA GLU A 585 15.75 -21.99 -2.81
C GLU A 585 14.63 -21.04 -3.23
N TRP A 586 13.72 -20.67 -2.33
CA TRP A 586 12.56 -19.87 -2.73
C TRP A 586 12.92 -18.42 -3.06
N ILE A 587 13.93 -17.82 -2.40
CA ILE A 587 14.42 -16.47 -2.76
C ILE A 587 15.05 -16.50 -4.16
N SER A 588 15.82 -17.55 -4.49
CA SER A 588 16.37 -17.74 -5.83
C SER A 588 15.26 -17.86 -6.88
N LEU A 589 14.20 -18.64 -6.59
CA LEU A 589 13.02 -18.74 -7.46
C LEU A 589 12.33 -17.38 -7.64
N SER A 590 12.17 -16.60 -6.56
CA SER A 590 11.59 -15.26 -6.61
C SER A 590 12.39 -14.32 -7.52
N ASN A 591 13.71 -14.29 -7.35
CA ASN A 591 14.60 -13.45 -8.17
C ASN A 591 14.57 -13.88 -9.65
N GLY A 592 14.51 -15.18 -9.92
CA GLY A 592 14.35 -15.72 -11.27
C GLY A 592 13.02 -15.29 -11.91
N TRP A 593 11.92 -15.38 -11.17
CA TRP A 593 10.60 -14.97 -11.64
C TRP A 593 10.51 -13.47 -11.94
N GLN A 594 11.15 -12.63 -11.12
CA GLN A 594 11.20 -11.18 -11.33
C GLN A 594 12.01 -10.79 -12.56
N ALA A 595 13.10 -11.51 -12.84
CA ALA A 595 13.90 -11.34 -14.05
C ALA A 595 13.28 -12.01 -15.30
N GLY A 596 12.20 -12.78 -15.11
CA GLY A 596 11.49 -13.51 -16.15
C GLY A 596 10.77 -12.61 -17.16
N THR A 597 10.41 -13.20 -18.30
CA THR A 597 9.70 -12.52 -19.41
C THR A 597 8.52 -13.35 -19.92
N GLU A 598 8.04 -14.28 -19.08
CA GLU A 598 6.92 -15.16 -19.41
C GLU A 598 5.66 -14.32 -19.69
N LEU A 599 4.91 -14.73 -20.70
CA LEU A 599 3.67 -14.08 -21.09
C LEU A 599 2.51 -14.63 -20.28
N TYR A 600 1.64 -13.74 -19.82
CA TYR A 600 0.43 -14.07 -19.08
C TYR A 600 -0.80 -13.57 -19.84
N PRO A 601 -1.95 -14.27 -19.76
CA PRO A 601 -3.17 -13.83 -20.41
C PRO A 601 -3.60 -12.42 -19.98
N VAL A 602 -4.08 -11.64 -20.95
CA VAL A 602 -4.67 -10.29 -20.73
C VAL A 602 -6.18 -10.27 -20.94
N LYS A 603 -6.78 -11.45 -21.12
CA LYS A 603 -8.20 -11.65 -21.31
C LYS A 603 -8.68 -12.86 -20.53
N ALA A 604 -9.81 -12.69 -19.88
CA ALA A 604 -10.46 -13.69 -19.08
C ALA A 604 -10.86 -14.90 -19.91
N LYS A 605 -10.83 -16.07 -19.28
CA LYS A 605 -11.28 -17.33 -19.84
C LYS A 605 -12.03 -18.14 -18.79
N GLY A 606 -13.14 -18.72 -19.21
CA GLY A 606 -13.99 -19.55 -18.35
C GLY A 606 -15.26 -18.82 -17.91
N ASP A 607 -16.25 -19.60 -17.51
CA ASP A 607 -17.50 -19.09 -16.96
C ASP A 607 -17.36 -18.97 -15.44
N ALA A 608 -17.29 -17.73 -14.95
CA ALA A 608 -17.12 -17.42 -13.53
C ALA A 608 -18.21 -18.05 -12.65
N LEU A 609 -19.47 -18.08 -13.10
CA LEU A 609 -20.56 -18.66 -12.33
C LEU A 609 -20.44 -20.18 -12.26
N ALA A 610 -20.16 -20.82 -13.40
CA ALA A 610 -19.96 -22.27 -13.43
C ALA A 610 -18.76 -22.72 -12.59
N ILE A 611 -17.64 -21.99 -12.68
CA ILE A 611 -16.43 -22.25 -11.88
C ILE A 611 -16.73 -22.06 -10.39
N SER A 612 -17.36 -20.95 -10.02
CA SER A 612 -17.70 -20.67 -8.61
C SER A 612 -18.63 -21.73 -8.01
N ARG A 613 -19.63 -22.21 -8.77
CA ARG A 613 -20.49 -23.33 -8.35
C ARG A 613 -19.72 -24.63 -8.16
N ALA A 614 -18.82 -24.95 -9.10
CA ALA A 614 -18.01 -26.16 -9.01
C ALA A 614 -17.08 -26.13 -7.79
N LEU A 615 -16.45 -25.00 -7.51
CA LEU A 615 -15.58 -24.81 -6.34
C LEU A 615 -16.38 -24.82 -5.04
N TYR A 616 -17.53 -24.16 -4.99
CA TYR A 616 -18.41 -24.22 -3.82
C TYR A 616 -18.80 -25.67 -3.49
N LYS A 617 -19.23 -26.44 -4.50
CA LYS A 617 -19.57 -27.85 -4.34
C LYS A 617 -18.37 -28.70 -3.91
N LYS A 618 -17.17 -28.40 -4.40
CA LYS A 618 -15.96 -29.15 -4.09
C LYS A 618 -15.54 -29.01 -2.61
N TYR A 619 -15.77 -27.84 -2.01
CA TYR A 619 -15.19 -27.50 -0.71
C TYR A 619 -16.22 -27.32 0.43
N PHE A 620 -17.50 -27.09 0.12
CA PHE A 620 -18.53 -26.72 1.10
C PHE A 620 -19.86 -27.48 0.95
N SER A 621 -19.94 -28.48 0.07
CA SER A 621 -21.08 -29.40 -0.08
C SER A 621 -20.63 -30.83 0.16
#